data_AF-A0A843FPU5-F1
#
_entry.id   AF-A0A843FPU5-F1
#
_cell.length_a   1.000
_cell.length_b   1.000
_cell.length_c   1.000
_cell.angle_alpha   90.00
_cell.angle_beta   90.00
_cell.angle_gamma   90.00
#
_symmetry.space_group_name_H-M   'P 1'
#
loop_
_entity.id
_entity.type
_entity.pdbx_description
1 polymer ?
#
loop_
_entity_poly.entity_id
_entity_poly.type
_entity_poly.pdbx_seq_one_letter_code
_entity_poly.pdbx_strand_id
1 'polypeptide(L)' 'VVAESGRNIVNMMDFELKGNLFAVGVIDADPGIRIGDEAVVMKNGEVVAVGVAVMSGKEMTQLKRGIAVKIRHKAKK' A
#
# COMPACT_ATOMS: atom_id res chain seq x y z
N VAL A 1 15.75 -0.55 6.02
CA VAL A 1 16.38 -0.73 4.69
C VAL A 1 15.47 -0.30 3.53
N VAL A 2 14.22 -0.76 3.39
CA VAL A 2 13.32 -0.28 2.29
C VAL A 2 12.50 0.97 2.68
N ALA A 3 11.97 1.04 3.91
CA ALA A 3 11.15 2.17 4.36
C ALA A 3 11.88 3.53 4.34
N GLU A 4 13.18 3.56 4.63
CA GLU A 4 14.00 4.79 4.60
C GLU A 4 14.38 5.24 3.19
N SER A 5 14.20 4.39 2.18
CA SER A 5 14.57 4.69 0.80
C SER A 5 13.45 5.37 0.00
N GLY A 6 12.27 5.54 0.59
CA GLY A 6 11.09 6.13 -0.06
C GLY A 6 10.48 5.28 -1.17
N ARG A 7 10.97 4.04 -1.34
CA ARG A 7 10.55 3.14 -2.42
C ARG A 7 9.53 2.13 -1.95
N ASN A 8 8.60 1.81 -2.85
CA ASN A 8 7.51 0.86 -2.66
C ASN A 8 6.58 1.17 -1.48
N ILE A 9 6.42 2.45 -1.16
CA ILE A 9 5.53 2.91 -0.10
C ILE A 9 4.15 3.18 -0.69
N VAL A 10 3.12 2.73 0.02
CA VAL A 10 1.70 3.00 -0.26
C VAL A 10 1.08 3.63 0.97
N ASN A 11 0.66 4.89 0.86
CA ASN A 11 -0.01 5.62 1.93
C ASN A 11 -1.52 5.35 1.87
N MET A 12 -2.08 4.82 2.96
CA MET A 12 -3.53 4.58 3.07
C MET A 12 -4.24 5.66 3.89
N MET A 13 -5.53 5.80 3.65
CA MET A 13 -6.44 6.61 4.45
C MET A 13 -6.52 6.12 5.90
N ASP A 14 -6.99 6.98 6.80
CA ASP A 14 -7.08 6.63 8.21
C ASP A 14 -8.29 5.74 8.52
N PHE A 15 -8.12 4.44 8.33
CA PHE A 15 -9.07 3.42 8.75
C PHE A 15 -8.37 2.17 9.31
N GLU A 16 -9.15 1.23 9.85
CA GLU A 16 -8.64 -0.04 10.36
C GLU A 16 -8.48 -1.06 9.23
N LEU A 17 -7.24 -1.46 8.94
CA LEU A 17 -6.94 -2.42 7.87
C LEU A 17 -7.23 -3.87 8.30
N LYS A 18 -8.43 -4.37 7.97
CA LYS A 18 -8.85 -5.75 8.30
C LYS A 18 -8.44 -6.80 7.26
N GLY A 19 -8.33 -6.43 5.99
CA GLY A 19 -8.03 -7.36 4.89
C GLY A 19 -7.01 -6.80 3.92
N ASN A 20 -7.28 -6.96 2.62
CA ASN A 20 -6.49 -6.36 1.56
C ASN A 20 -6.72 -4.84 1.49
N LEU A 21 -5.73 -4.10 0.99
CA LEU A 21 -5.88 -2.68 0.71
C LEU A 21 -6.52 -2.51 -0.67
N PHE A 22 -7.64 -1.80 -0.73
CA PHE A 22 -8.34 -1.46 -1.97
C PHE A 22 -7.90 -0.08 -2.47
N ALA A 23 -7.95 0.14 -3.78
CA ALA A 23 -7.50 1.38 -4.41
C ALA A 23 -8.22 2.63 -3.84
N VAL A 24 -9.51 2.51 -3.49
CA VAL A 24 -10.27 3.60 -2.86
C VAL A 24 -9.68 4.08 -1.52
N GLY A 25 -8.94 3.22 -0.83
CA GLY A 25 -8.31 3.53 0.45
C GLY A 25 -6.88 4.04 0.33
N VAL A 26 -6.35 4.19 -0.88
CA VAL A 26 -5.00 4.71 -1.14
C VAL A 26 -5.06 6.21 -1.31
N ILE A 27 -4.20 6.94 -0.59
CA ILE A 27 -4.01 8.39 -0.75
C ILE A 27 -2.95 8.64 -1.82
N ASP A 28 -1.82 7.96 -1.69
CA ASP A 28 -0.67 8.10 -2.57
C ASP A 28 0.13 6.79 -2.59
N ALA A 29 0.83 6.52 -3.69
CA ALA A 29 1.66 5.35 -3.86
C ALA A 29 2.89 5.69 -4.70
N ASP A 30 4.04 5.09 -4.37
CA ASP A 30 5.27 5.27 -5.14
C ASP A 30 5.01 4.93 -6.63
N PRO A 31 5.22 5.87 -7.56
CA PRO A 31 4.98 5.66 -8.98
C PRO A 31 5.88 4.58 -9.59
N GLY A 32 6.98 4.21 -8.93
CA GLY A 32 7.86 3.12 -9.31
C GLY A 32 7.27 1.72 -9.08
N ILE A 33 6.21 1.60 -8.26
CA ILE A 33 5.60 0.30 -7.93
C ILE A 33 5.02 -0.36 -9.19
N ARG A 34 5.42 -1.61 -9.39
CA ARG A 34 4.87 -2.51 -10.41
C ARG A 34 4.09 -3.64 -9.75
N ILE A 35 3.21 -4.25 -10.53
CA ILE A 35 2.46 -5.43 -10.11
C ILE A 35 3.45 -6.54 -9.77
N GLY A 36 3.28 -7.14 -8.59
CA GLY A 36 4.17 -8.18 -8.06
C GLY A 36 5.23 -7.65 -7.09
N ASP A 37 5.45 -6.33 -7.01
CA ASP A 37 6.41 -5.76 -6.08
C ASP A 37 5.94 -5.88 -4.62
N GLU A 38 6.88 -6.03 -3.70
CA GLU A 38 6.60 -5.90 -2.27
C GLU A 38 6.25 -4.45 -1.96
N ALA A 39 5.08 -4.24 -1.37
CA ALA A 39 4.53 -2.94 -1.00
C ALA A 39 4.48 -2.80 0.52
N VAL A 40 4.98 -1.67 1.01
CA VAL A 40 4.91 -1.27 2.42
C VAL A 40 3.72 -0.33 2.58
N VAL A 41 2.74 -0.74 3.36
CA VAL A 41 1.54 0.08 3.62
C VAL A 41 1.79 0.92 4.86
N MET A 42 1.69 2.23 4.68
CA MET A 42 1.86 3.22 5.73
C MET A 42 0.55 3.94 6.02
N LYS A 43 0.36 4.28 7.29
CA LYS A 43 -0.75 5.09 7.77
C LYS A 43 -0.21 6.11 8.76
N ASN A 44 -0.43 7.40 8.49
CA ASN A 44 0.04 8.50 9.34
C ASN A 44 1.54 8.42 9.68
N GLY A 45 2.38 7.99 8.73
CA GLY A 45 3.82 7.84 8.93
C GLY A 45 4.27 6.56 9.64
N GLU A 46 3.34 5.68 10.03
CA GLU A 46 3.63 4.40 10.65
C GLU A 46 3.41 3.24 9.67
N VAL A 47 4.28 2.23 9.72
CA VAL A 47 4.08 0.99 8.95
C VAL A 47 2.99 0.16 9.61
N VAL A 48 1.90 -0.06 8.89
CA VAL A 48 0.75 -0.85 9.40
C VAL A 48 0.68 -2.24 8.80
N ALA A 49 1.22 -2.43 7.59
CA ALA A 49 1.22 -3.73 6.93
C ALA A 49 2.24 -3.81 5.81
N VAL A 50 2.48 -5.04 5.36
CA VAL A 50 3.26 -5.36 4.16
C VAL A 50 2.50 -6.36 3.30
N GLY A 51 2.69 -6.28 1.99
CA GLY A 51 2.01 -7.14 1.03
C GLY A 51 2.58 -7.03 -0.36
N VAL A 52 1.82 -7.54 -1.35
CA VAL A 52 2.21 -7.52 -2.75
C VAL A 52 1.31 -6.55 -3.51
N ALA A 53 1.90 -5.67 -4.31
CA ALA A 53 1.18 -4.80 -5.21
C ALA A 53 0.43 -5.61 -6.28
N VAL A 54 -0.86 -5.37 -6.40
CA VAL A 54 -1.74 -5.94 -7.45
C VAL A 54 -2.03 -4.90 -8.54
N MET A 55 -1.65 -3.65 -8.29
CA MET A 55 -1.75 -2.51 -9.19
C MET A 55 -0.40 -1.80 -9.27
N SER A 56 -0.16 -1.06 -10.34
CA SER A 56 0.94 -0.08 -10.37
C SER A 56 0.64 1.10 -9.44
N GLY A 57 1.67 1.81 -8.97
CA GLY A 57 1.47 2.98 -8.09
C GLY A 57 0.51 4.03 -8.68
N LYS A 58 0.56 4.24 -10.00
CA LYS A 58 -0.35 5.13 -10.72
C LYS A 58 -1.80 4.63 -10.73
N GLU A 59 -2.03 3.33 -10.90
CA GLU A 59 -3.37 2.76 -10.83
C GLU A 59 -3.94 2.82 -9.42
N MET A 60 -3.11 2.59 -8.39
CA MET A 60 -3.55 2.66 -6.99
C MET A 60 -4.13 4.03 -6.63
N THR A 61 -3.59 5.11 -7.20
CA THR A 61 -4.05 6.49 -6.94
C THR A 61 -5.19 6.94 -7.86
N GLN A 62 -5.26 6.44 -9.10
CA GLN A 62 -6.28 6.86 -10.07
C GLN A 62 -7.59 6.05 -9.99
N LEU A 63 -7.53 4.79 -9.57
CA LEU A 63 -8.69 3.91 -9.53
C LEU A 63 -9.40 3.99 -8.18
N LYS A 64 -10.73 3.92 -8.21
CA LYS A 64 -11.59 3.90 -6.99
C LYS A 64 -12.12 2.51 -6.64
N ARG A 65 -11.65 1.46 -7.32
CA ARG A 65 -12.13 0.08 -7.15
C ARG A 65 -11.01 -0.91 -7.46
N GLY A 66 -11.14 -2.12 -6.92
CA GLY A 66 -10.14 -3.19 -7.06
C GLY A 66 -9.11 -3.22 -5.92
N ILE A 67 -8.39 -4.33 -5.83
CA ILE A 67 -7.35 -4.55 -4.81
C ILE A 67 -6.08 -3.83 -5.27
N ALA A 68 -5.56 -2.92 -4.44
CA ALA A 68 -4.29 -2.24 -4.65
C ALA A 68 -3.13 -3.10 -4.12
N VAL A 69 -3.24 -3.58 -2.89
CA VAL A 69 -2.21 -4.40 -2.24
C VAL A 69 -2.85 -5.63 -1.60
N LYS A 70 -2.35 -6.82 -1.96
CA LYS A 70 -2.68 -8.07 -1.29
C LYS A 70 -1.84 -8.20 -0.03
N ILE A 71 -2.48 -8.03 1.13
CA ILE A 71 -1.80 -7.95 2.42
C ILE A 71 -1.35 -9.35 2.85
N ARG A 72 -0.08 -9.45 3.27
CA ARG A 72 0.50 -10.70 3.79
C ARG A 72 0.63 -10.68 5.30
N HIS A 73 1.19 -9.58 5.82
CA HIS A 73 1.40 -9.42 7.26
C HIS A 73 0.97 -8.02 7.68
N LYS A 74 0.42 -7.93 8.88
CA LYS A 74 0.11 -6.66 9.53
C LYS A 74 1.08 -6.47 10.67
N ALA A 75 1.44 -5.22 10.93
CA ALA A 75 2.06 -4.88 12.19
C ALA A 75 1.07 -5.26 13.30
N LYS A 76 1.48 -6.13 14.22
CA LYS A 76 0.74 -6.32 15.46
C LYS A 76 0.94 -5.05 16.28
N LYS A 77 -0.17 -4.42 16.68
CA LYS A 77 -0.17 -3.49 17.80
C LYS A 77 0.02 -4.28 19.09
#